data_AF-A0A9X9G924-F1
#
_entry.id   AF-A0A9X9G924-F1
#
_cell.length_a   1.000
_cell.length_b   1.000
_cell.length_c   1.000
_cell.angle_alpha   90.00
_cell.angle_beta   90.00
_cell.angle_gamma   90.00
#
_symmetry.space_group_name_H-M   'P 1'
#
loop_
_entity.id
_entity.type
_entity.pdbx_description
1 polymer ?
#
loop_
_entity_poly.entity_id
_entity_poly.type
_entity_poly.pdbx_seq_one_letter_code
_entity_poly.pdbx_strand_id
1 'polypeptide(L)'
;MGKVILWTKEEIAYLEDSWGTYSIKSIAKKLDRTVNAIKLKANRIGLSDPRLHFNGLTVLQLADVLQINYKTIESWYERFAFPVRLKLFAKTQKIKVVYYKDFWNWLKRHKQVVDFSKVEYGILGPEPEWMKDKRDADVYRRKKERDPWTKQDELLLRSMVKANCYTYLYIAKRLQRTESAIKKKLEELGIFERPVESQASYTENEIQISLDLFEKGYTVDAIAERFGKSALTLVGYLESKGYRFRAKMVIKPENLVF
;
A
#
# COMPACT_ATOMS: atom_id res chain seq x y z
N MET A 1 46.23 -1.96 -36.41
CA MET A 1 45.82 -0.88 -35.48
C MET A 1 44.31 -0.78 -35.50
N GLY A 2 43.63 -1.03 -34.36
CA GLY A 2 42.17 -0.94 -34.28
C GLY A 2 41.69 0.51 -34.38
N LYS A 3 40.73 0.77 -35.26
CA LYS A 3 40.11 2.10 -35.45
C LYS A 3 39.48 2.55 -34.12
N VAL A 4 39.99 3.62 -33.51
CA VAL A 4 39.43 4.17 -32.26
C VAL A 4 38.16 4.91 -32.63
N ILE A 5 37.00 4.28 -32.40
CA ILE A 5 35.70 4.91 -32.64
C ILE A 5 35.38 5.80 -31.43
N LEU A 6 35.60 7.11 -31.59
CA LEU A 6 35.25 8.14 -30.61
C LEU A 6 33.73 8.18 -30.40
N TRP A 7 33.31 8.52 -29.18
CA TRP A 7 31.90 8.71 -28.85
C TRP A 7 31.47 10.12 -29.21
N THR A 8 30.44 10.28 -30.02
CA THR A 8 29.86 11.60 -30.32
C THR A 8 28.93 12.05 -29.18
N LYS A 9 28.66 13.36 -29.09
CA LYS A 9 27.73 13.90 -28.09
C LYS A 9 26.32 13.33 -28.26
N GLU A 10 25.88 13.11 -29.50
CA GLU A 10 24.57 12.53 -29.82
C GLU A 10 24.47 11.07 -29.37
N GLU A 11 25.52 10.27 -29.55
CA GLU A 11 25.55 8.88 -29.07
C GLU A 11 25.51 8.81 -27.53
N ILE A 12 26.16 9.76 -26.86
CA ILE A 12 26.15 9.85 -25.38
C ILE A 12 24.75 10.23 -24.89
N ALA A 13 24.13 11.27 -25.47
CA ALA A 13 22.77 11.67 -25.13
C ALA A 13 21.77 10.53 -25.38
N TYR A 14 21.88 9.85 -26.52
CA TYR A 14 21.03 8.69 -26.82
C TYR A 14 21.23 7.54 -25.82
N LEU A 15 22.47 7.28 -25.40
CA LEU A 15 22.78 6.27 -24.40
C LEU A 15 22.14 6.62 -23.05
N GLU A 16 22.24 7.88 -22.61
CA GLU A 16 21.64 8.38 -21.36
C GLU A 16 20.11 8.23 -21.37
N ASP A 17 19.44 8.72 -22.41
CA ASP A 17 17.98 8.65 -22.54
C ASP A 17 17.45 7.22 -22.65
N SER A 18 18.22 6.35 -23.30
CA SER A 18 17.82 4.97 -23.55
C SER A 18 18.18 4.01 -22.42
N TRP A 19 19.07 4.40 -21.49
CA TRP A 19 19.53 3.55 -20.40
C TRP A 19 18.39 3.19 -19.46
N GLY A 20 18.23 1.91 -19.14
CA GLY A 20 17.10 1.43 -18.31
C GLY A 20 15.75 1.38 -19.03
N THR A 21 15.55 2.18 -20.09
CA THR A 21 14.34 2.13 -20.94
C THR A 21 14.40 0.96 -21.92
N TYR A 22 15.48 0.85 -22.69
CA TYR A 22 15.71 -0.21 -23.66
C TYR A 22 16.71 -1.25 -23.17
N SER A 23 16.68 -2.44 -23.76
CA SER A 23 17.68 -3.47 -23.46
C SER A 23 19.05 -3.04 -23.99
N ILE A 24 20.12 -3.43 -23.30
CA ILE A 24 21.50 -3.12 -23.75
C ILE A 24 21.76 -3.65 -25.16
N LYS A 25 21.14 -4.78 -25.54
CA LYS A 25 21.22 -5.35 -26.89
C LYS A 25 20.56 -4.45 -27.94
N SER A 26 19.43 -3.83 -27.62
CA SER A 26 18.74 -2.90 -28.52
C SER A 26 19.55 -1.62 -28.73
N ILE A 27 20.15 -1.09 -27.66
CA ILE A 27 21.04 0.09 -27.73
C ILE A 27 22.28 -0.23 -28.57
N ALA A 28 22.89 -1.41 -28.38
CA ALA A 28 24.01 -1.91 -29.17
C ALA A 28 23.72 -1.93 -30.66
N LYS A 29 22.55 -2.47 -31.03
CA LYS A 29 22.13 -2.54 -32.43
C LYS A 29 21.89 -1.15 -33.05
N LYS A 30 21.35 -0.20 -32.29
CA LYS A 30 21.06 1.15 -32.81
C LYS A 30 22.29 2.04 -32.92
N LEU A 31 23.26 1.90 -31.99
CA LEU A 31 24.52 2.63 -32.02
C LEU A 31 25.61 1.94 -32.88
N ASP A 32 25.31 0.80 -33.48
CA ASP A 32 26.27 -0.06 -34.19
C ASP A 32 27.56 -0.33 -33.39
N ARG A 33 27.39 -0.60 -32.09
CA ARG A 33 28.49 -0.83 -31.14
C ARG A 33 28.29 -2.15 -30.41
N THR A 34 29.40 -2.74 -29.97
CA THR A 34 29.33 -3.98 -29.17
C THR A 34 28.69 -3.70 -27.81
N VAL A 35 28.00 -4.72 -27.27
CA VAL A 35 27.39 -4.66 -25.92
C VAL A 35 28.42 -4.30 -24.85
N ASN A 36 29.67 -4.74 -25.00
CA ASN A 36 30.76 -4.42 -24.07
C ASN A 36 31.18 -2.95 -24.16
N ALA A 37 31.24 -2.38 -25.36
CA ALA A 37 31.57 -0.96 -25.53
C ALA A 37 30.54 -0.05 -24.86
N ILE A 38 29.24 -0.39 -24.96
CA ILE A 38 28.17 0.34 -24.28
C ILE A 38 28.31 0.26 -22.77
N LYS A 39 28.55 -0.93 -22.20
CA LYS A 39 28.72 -1.10 -20.75
C LYS A 39 29.89 -0.30 -20.20
N LEU A 40 31.02 -0.34 -20.90
CA LEU A 40 32.21 0.42 -20.52
C LEU A 40 31.94 1.93 -20.56
N LYS A 41 31.25 2.39 -21.61
CA LYS A 41 30.91 3.81 -21.72
C LYS A 41 29.92 4.23 -20.63
N ALA A 42 28.85 3.46 -20.42
CA ALA A 42 27.85 3.70 -19.39
C ALA A 42 28.49 3.83 -17.99
N ASN A 43 29.34 2.87 -17.60
CA ASN A 43 30.08 2.93 -16.35
C ASN A 43 30.99 4.18 -16.26
N ARG A 44 31.66 4.57 -17.35
CA ARG A 44 32.53 5.76 -17.38
C ARG A 44 31.77 7.08 -17.24
N ILE A 45 30.51 7.13 -17.68
CA ILE A 45 29.64 8.31 -17.57
C ILE A 45 28.72 8.24 -16.34
N GLY A 46 28.93 7.27 -15.44
CA GLY A 46 28.16 7.13 -14.20
C GLY A 46 26.79 6.45 -14.35
N LEU A 47 26.42 6.02 -15.56
CA LEU A 47 25.26 5.17 -15.81
C LEU A 47 25.61 3.75 -15.35
N SER A 48 25.43 3.50 -14.07
CA SER A 48 25.78 2.24 -13.41
C SER A 48 24.80 1.13 -13.81
N ASP A 49 23.83 0.83 -12.94
CA ASP A 49 22.86 -0.22 -13.15
C ASP A 49 21.63 0.28 -13.93
N PRO A 50 21.30 -0.29 -15.11
CA PRO A 50 20.08 0.06 -15.84
C PRO A 50 18.78 0.00 -15.01
N ARG A 51 18.76 -0.79 -13.94
CA ARG A 51 17.62 -0.91 -13.02
C ARG A 51 17.34 0.36 -12.21
N LEU A 52 18.30 1.28 -12.14
CA LEU A 52 18.17 2.55 -11.40
C LEU A 52 17.73 3.72 -12.28
N HIS A 53 17.73 3.56 -13.61
CA HIS A 53 17.58 4.66 -14.57
C HIS A 53 16.30 4.58 -15.41
N PHE A 54 15.33 3.73 -15.06
CA PHE A 54 14.04 3.67 -15.76
C PHE A 54 12.95 4.40 -14.98
N ASN A 55 11.84 4.73 -15.66
CA ASN A 55 10.71 5.46 -15.08
C ASN A 55 9.83 4.59 -14.15
N GLY A 56 10.45 3.96 -13.14
CA GLY A 56 9.77 3.10 -12.19
C GLY A 56 10.74 2.45 -11.21
N LEU A 57 10.22 1.47 -10.47
CA LEU A 57 10.97 0.70 -9.49
C LEU A 57 10.83 -0.79 -9.74
N THR A 58 11.88 -1.54 -9.43
CA THR A 58 11.73 -2.99 -9.29
C THR A 58 10.85 -3.30 -8.07
N VAL A 59 10.16 -4.44 -8.09
CA VAL A 59 9.32 -4.85 -6.95
C VAL A 59 10.15 -4.97 -5.66
N LEU A 60 11.41 -5.38 -5.76
CA LEU A 60 12.31 -5.46 -4.62
C LEU A 60 12.63 -4.08 -4.04
N GLN A 61 13.02 -3.12 -4.89
CA GLN A 61 13.26 -1.73 -4.45
C GLN A 61 12.01 -1.12 -3.83
N LEU A 62 10.83 -1.39 -4.41
CA LEU A 62 9.57 -0.92 -3.84
C LEU A 62 9.32 -1.53 -2.45
N ALA A 63 9.63 -2.81 -2.25
CA ALA A 63 9.51 -3.48 -0.96
C ALA A 63 10.43 -2.84 0.08
N ASP A 64 11.67 -2.55 -0.31
CA ASP A 64 12.67 -1.92 0.56
C ASP A 64 12.25 -0.50 0.96
N VAL A 65 11.81 0.32 -0.01
CA VAL A 65 11.35 1.70 0.24
C VAL A 65 10.13 1.73 1.15
N LEU A 66 9.18 0.81 0.94
CA LEU A 66 7.98 0.70 1.78
C LEU A 66 8.24 -0.03 3.10
N GLN A 67 9.44 -0.59 3.31
CA GLN A 67 9.80 -1.42 4.46
C GLN A 67 8.83 -2.59 4.69
N ILE A 68 8.40 -3.24 3.60
CA ILE A 68 7.49 -4.39 3.63
C ILE A 68 8.14 -5.64 3.06
N ASN A 69 7.62 -6.79 3.43
CA ASN A 69 8.06 -8.05 2.84
C ASN A 69 7.67 -8.12 1.35
N TYR A 70 8.57 -8.61 0.50
CA TYR A 70 8.32 -8.86 -0.92
C TYR A 70 7.05 -9.69 -1.17
N LYS A 71 6.75 -10.70 -0.33
CA LYS A 71 5.52 -11.49 -0.41
C LYS A 71 4.24 -10.67 -0.23
N THR A 72 4.31 -9.57 0.50
CA THR A 72 3.18 -8.64 0.66
C THR A 72 2.83 -8.00 -0.70
N ILE A 73 3.83 -7.61 -1.49
CA ILE A 73 3.60 -7.05 -2.83
C ILE A 73 3.07 -8.12 -3.79
N GLU A 74 3.55 -9.36 -3.69
CA GLU A 74 2.98 -10.48 -4.46
C GLU A 74 1.50 -10.70 -4.11
N SER A 75 1.13 -10.59 -2.83
CA SER A 75 -0.28 -10.66 -2.43
C SER A 75 -1.13 -9.52 -3.02
N TRP A 76 -0.54 -8.34 -3.28
CA TRP A 76 -1.25 -7.24 -3.94
C TRP A 76 -1.52 -7.55 -5.41
N TYR A 77 -0.60 -8.24 -6.07
CA TYR A 77 -0.80 -8.70 -7.45
C TYR A 77 -2.01 -9.63 -7.53
N GLU A 78 -2.10 -10.62 -6.65
CA GLU A 78 -3.19 -11.61 -6.65
C GLU A 78 -4.54 -11.02 -6.19
N ARG A 79 -4.53 -10.18 -5.16
CA ARG A 79 -5.77 -9.73 -4.49
C ARG A 79 -6.32 -8.40 -5.03
N PHE A 80 -5.46 -7.56 -5.57
CA PHE A 80 -5.77 -6.16 -5.92
C PHE A 80 -5.33 -5.78 -7.33
N ALA A 81 -4.95 -6.75 -8.16
CA ALA A 81 -4.49 -6.54 -9.53
C ALA A 81 -3.38 -5.48 -9.62
N PHE A 82 -2.39 -5.56 -8.71
CA PHE A 82 -1.25 -4.64 -8.69
C PHE A 82 -0.51 -4.62 -10.04
N PRO A 83 -0.19 -3.46 -10.63
CA PRO A 83 0.32 -3.36 -12.00
C PRO A 83 1.80 -3.73 -12.11
N VAL A 84 2.08 -5.03 -12.04
CA VAL A 84 3.42 -5.59 -12.22
C VAL A 84 3.66 -5.89 -13.69
N ARG A 85 4.79 -5.43 -14.22
CA ARG A 85 5.26 -5.75 -15.57
C ARG A 85 6.58 -6.49 -15.51
N LEU A 86 6.85 -7.31 -16.53
CA LEU A 86 8.11 -8.03 -16.67
C LEU A 86 9.03 -7.29 -17.65
N LYS A 87 10.22 -6.89 -17.20
CA LYS A 87 11.20 -6.14 -18.01
C LYS A 87 12.56 -6.82 -18.04
N LEU A 88 13.17 -6.85 -19.22
CA LEU A 88 14.52 -7.37 -19.44
C LEU A 88 15.52 -6.20 -19.50
N PHE A 89 16.46 -6.16 -18.55
CA PHE A 89 17.49 -5.11 -18.49
C PHE A 89 18.81 -5.51 -19.18
N ALA A 90 19.47 -6.57 -18.71
CA ALA A 90 20.86 -6.84 -19.07
C ALA A 90 21.10 -8.09 -19.92
N LYS A 91 20.83 -9.31 -19.43
CA LYS A 91 21.35 -10.52 -20.09
C LYS A 91 20.35 -11.68 -20.31
N THR A 92 19.44 -12.00 -19.38
CA THR A 92 18.55 -13.18 -19.55
C THR A 92 17.23 -13.13 -18.78
N GLN A 93 17.24 -12.73 -17.51
CA GLN A 93 16.04 -12.82 -16.67
C GLN A 93 15.14 -11.58 -16.80
N LYS A 94 13.84 -11.82 -16.93
CA LYS A 94 12.81 -10.78 -16.81
C LYS A 94 12.60 -10.47 -15.33
N ILE A 95 12.71 -9.19 -14.97
CA ILE A 95 12.54 -8.69 -13.60
C ILE A 95 11.15 -8.08 -13.49
N LYS A 96 10.48 -8.30 -12.35
CA LYS A 96 9.21 -7.65 -12.01
C LYS A 96 9.45 -6.17 -11.69
N VAL A 97 8.79 -5.29 -12.42
CA VAL A 97 8.90 -3.83 -12.32
C VAL A 97 7.53 -3.17 -12.26
N VAL A 98 7.49 -1.98 -11.69
CA VAL A 98 6.30 -1.13 -11.58
C VAL A 98 6.67 0.26 -12.04
N TYR A 99 5.89 0.84 -12.95
CA TYR A 99 6.09 2.21 -13.42
C TYR A 99 5.43 3.20 -12.45
N TYR A 100 6.03 4.38 -12.24
CA TYR A 100 5.52 5.36 -11.27
C TYR A 100 4.06 5.76 -11.55
N LYS A 101 3.71 6.02 -12.81
CA LYS A 101 2.34 6.37 -13.21
C LYS A 101 1.33 5.29 -12.84
N ASP A 102 1.67 4.04 -13.12
CA ASP A 102 0.79 2.89 -12.84
C ASP A 102 0.67 2.68 -11.32
N PHE A 103 1.78 2.82 -10.58
CA PHE A 103 1.80 2.76 -9.13
C PHE A 103 0.88 3.79 -8.48
N TRP A 104 1.01 5.07 -8.85
CA TRP A 104 0.18 6.14 -8.27
C TRP A 104 -1.30 5.99 -8.62
N ASN A 105 -1.61 5.58 -9.85
CA ASN A 105 -2.99 5.29 -10.26
C ASN A 105 -3.60 4.13 -9.48
N TRP A 106 -2.83 3.07 -9.27
CA TRP A 106 -3.26 1.94 -8.46
C TRP A 106 -3.46 2.35 -7.00
N LEU A 107 -2.51 3.09 -6.42
CA LEU A 107 -2.56 3.53 -5.04
C LEU A 107 -3.74 4.48 -4.77
N LYS A 108 -4.09 5.34 -5.73
CA LYS A 108 -5.27 6.22 -5.64
C LYS A 108 -6.56 5.43 -5.42
N ARG A 109 -6.65 4.21 -5.96
CA ARG A 109 -7.81 3.30 -5.78
C ARG A 109 -7.68 2.43 -4.53
N HIS A 110 -6.46 2.13 -4.10
CA HIS A 110 -6.15 1.19 -3.01
C HIS A 110 -5.49 1.89 -1.82
N LYS A 111 -5.96 3.12 -1.49
CA LYS A 111 -5.33 3.98 -0.47
C LYS A 111 -5.18 3.29 0.87
N GLN A 112 -6.13 2.47 1.30
CA GLN A 112 -6.12 1.85 2.63
C GLN A 112 -5.15 0.66 2.77
N VAL A 113 -4.65 0.13 1.64
CA VAL A 113 -3.82 -1.08 1.56
C VAL A 113 -2.38 -0.79 1.96
N VAL A 114 -1.82 0.32 1.47
CA VAL A 114 -0.43 0.70 1.70
C VAL A 114 -0.34 1.68 2.86
N ASP A 115 0.69 1.51 3.68
CA ASP A 115 1.01 2.37 4.81
C ASP A 115 2.28 3.18 4.51
N PHE A 116 2.16 4.50 4.49
CA PHE A 116 3.25 5.43 4.23
C PHE A 116 3.84 6.05 5.50
N SER A 117 3.37 5.67 6.68
CA SER A 117 3.82 6.30 7.93
C SER A 117 5.32 6.10 8.21
N LYS A 118 5.96 5.07 7.64
CA LYS A 118 7.40 4.72 7.82
C LYS A 118 8.27 5.27 6.66
N VAL A 119 7.64 5.79 5.63
CA VAL A 119 8.28 6.09 4.34
C VAL A 119 8.60 7.57 4.30
N GLU A 120 9.84 7.90 3.96
CA GLU A 120 10.31 9.28 3.81
C GLU A 120 9.51 10.02 2.72
N TYR A 121 9.41 11.34 2.88
CA TYR A 121 8.70 12.19 1.91
C TYR A 121 9.50 12.31 0.61
N GLY A 122 8.86 12.12 -0.54
CA GLY A 122 9.47 12.33 -1.85
C GLY A 122 10.43 11.25 -2.34
N ILE A 123 10.64 10.16 -1.58
CA ILE A 123 11.54 9.06 -1.96
C ILE A 123 11.09 8.34 -3.24
N LEU A 124 9.78 8.35 -3.54
CA LEU A 124 9.20 7.78 -4.76
C LEU A 124 9.06 8.80 -5.90
N GLY A 125 9.72 9.95 -5.80
CA GLY A 125 9.60 11.07 -6.74
C GLY A 125 8.47 12.03 -6.36
N PRO A 126 7.98 12.84 -7.32
CA PRO A 126 6.96 13.86 -7.04
C PRO A 126 5.65 13.22 -6.59
N GLU A 127 5.27 13.49 -5.34
CA GLU A 127 4.05 12.95 -4.75
C GLU A 127 2.82 13.73 -5.24
N PRO A 128 1.72 13.05 -5.64
CA PRO A 128 0.46 13.70 -5.94
C PRO A 128 -0.12 14.45 -4.73
N GLU A 129 -0.90 15.52 -4.96
CA GLU A 129 -1.45 16.36 -3.88
C GLU A 129 -2.25 15.58 -2.83
N TRP A 130 -3.04 14.59 -3.25
CA TRP A 130 -3.85 13.74 -2.38
C TRP A 130 -3.03 12.86 -1.42
N MET A 131 -1.71 12.73 -1.64
CA MET A 131 -0.84 11.97 -0.72
C MET A 131 -0.69 12.64 0.64
N LYS A 132 -0.88 13.97 0.73
CA LYS A 132 -0.82 14.69 2.00
C LYS A 132 -1.88 14.16 2.98
N ASP A 133 -3.14 14.15 2.55
CA ASP A 133 -4.26 13.63 3.35
C ASP A 133 -4.06 12.16 3.75
N LYS A 134 -3.50 11.37 2.82
CA LYS A 134 -3.23 9.95 3.04
C LYS A 134 -2.12 9.73 4.07
N ARG A 135 -1.03 10.51 4.02
CA ARG A 135 0.06 10.43 5.01
C ARG A 135 -0.44 10.80 6.40
N ASP A 136 -1.27 11.83 6.52
CA ASP A 136 -1.88 12.21 7.81
C ASP A 136 -2.75 11.08 8.38
N ALA A 137 -3.55 10.42 7.52
CA ALA A 137 -4.34 9.25 7.90
C ALA A 137 -3.48 8.07 8.38
N ASP A 138 -2.34 7.80 7.71
CA ASP A 138 -1.43 6.71 8.08
C ASP A 138 -0.67 6.99 9.38
N VAL A 139 -0.21 8.23 9.59
CA VAL A 139 0.41 8.64 10.86
C VAL A 139 -0.58 8.49 12.02
N TYR A 140 -1.82 8.90 11.81
CA TYR A 140 -2.89 8.72 12.80
C TYR A 140 -3.13 7.23 13.10
N ARG A 141 -3.14 6.37 12.07
CA ARG A 141 -3.27 4.91 12.22
C ARG A 141 -2.10 4.32 13.03
N ARG A 142 -0.85 4.70 12.75
CA ARG A 142 0.33 4.15 13.42
C ARG A 142 0.32 4.37 14.93
N LYS A 143 -0.17 5.52 15.41
CA LYS A 143 -0.26 5.81 16.85
C LYS A 143 -1.00 4.71 17.64
N LYS A 144 -1.72 3.83 16.95
CA LYS A 144 -2.48 2.70 17.51
C LYS A 144 -1.95 1.33 17.06
N GLU A 145 -0.66 1.22 16.73
CA GLU A 145 -0.04 -0.05 16.33
C GLU A 145 -0.27 -1.17 17.37
N ARG A 146 -0.24 -2.40 16.87
CA ARG A 146 -0.79 -3.58 17.54
C ARG A 146 0.17 -4.10 18.58
N ASP A 147 -0.05 -3.77 19.84
CA ASP A 147 0.61 -4.49 20.92
C ASP A 147 0.27 -5.98 20.83
N PRO A 148 1.16 -6.91 21.18
CA PRO A 148 0.79 -8.32 21.33
C PRO A 148 -0.33 -8.47 22.37
N TRP A 149 -1.23 -9.44 22.18
CA TRP A 149 -2.20 -9.77 23.24
C TRP A 149 -1.46 -10.40 24.42
N THR A 150 -1.61 -9.82 25.61
CA THR A 150 -1.09 -10.42 26.83
C THR A 150 -2.10 -11.41 27.41
N LYS A 151 -1.63 -12.35 28.24
CA LYS A 151 -2.52 -13.26 28.99
C LYS A 151 -3.51 -12.48 29.88
N GLN A 152 -3.10 -11.32 30.39
CA GLN A 152 -3.96 -10.44 31.20
C GLN A 152 -5.06 -9.82 30.35
N ASP A 153 -4.75 -9.34 29.15
CA ASP A 153 -5.76 -8.79 28.22
C ASP A 153 -6.80 -9.85 27.85
N GLU A 154 -6.37 -11.09 27.63
CA GLU A 154 -7.28 -12.21 27.33
C GLU A 154 -8.20 -12.56 28.50
N LEU A 155 -7.65 -12.60 29.72
CA LEU A 155 -8.45 -12.85 30.94
C LEU A 155 -9.45 -11.73 31.18
N LEU A 156 -9.02 -10.48 31.01
CA LEU A 156 -9.88 -9.31 31.13
C LEU A 156 -10.98 -9.34 30.07
N LEU A 157 -10.65 -9.61 28.81
CA LEU A 157 -11.64 -9.78 27.74
C LEU A 157 -12.68 -10.86 28.08
N ARG A 158 -12.25 -12.04 28.53
CA ARG A 158 -13.15 -13.13 28.96
C ARG A 158 -14.09 -12.70 30.08
N SER A 159 -13.57 -12.01 31.10
CA SER A 159 -14.38 -11.53 32.23
C SER A 159 -15.43 -10.50 31.80
N MET A 160 -15.06 -9.58 30.91
CA MET A 160 -15.96 -8.52 30.44
C MET A 160 -17.06 -9.09 29.53
N VAL A 161 -16.74 -10.04 28.66
CA VAL A 161 -17.74 -10.71 27.83
C VAL A 161 -18.71 -11.52 28.69
N LYS A 162 -18.20 -12.29 29.67
CA LYS A 162 -19.03 -13.08 30.58
C LYS A 162 -19.99 -12.22 31.41
N ALA A 163 -19.61 -10.99 31.73
CA ALA A 163 -20.47 -10.05 32.44
C ALA A 163 -21.70 -9.60 31.61
N ASN A 164 -21.68 -9.77 30.28
CA ASN A 164 -22.78 -9.51 29.34
C ASN A 164 -23.43 -8.11 29.44
N CYS A 165 -22.72 -7.13 30.00
CA CYS A 165 -23.22 -5.76 30.20
C CYS A 165 -22.43 -4.70 29.43
N TYR A 166 -21.32 -5.07 28.79
CA TYR A 166 -20.45 -4.15 28.09
C TYR A 166 -20.66 -4.21 26.58
N THR A 167 -20.54 -3.05 25.93
CA THR A 167 -20.54 -2.95 24.46
C THR A 167 -19.14 -3.18 23.90
N TYR A 168 -19.06 -3.56 22.61
CA TYR A 168 -17.79 -3.66 21.89
C TYR A 168 -16.95 -2.39 22.01
N LEU A 169 -17.59 -1.21 21.88
CA LEU A 169 -16.94 0.08 22.00
C LEU A 169 -16.29 0.29 23.37
N TYR A 170 -16.99 -0.10 24.45
CA TYR A 170 -16.47 0.03 25.80
C TYR A 170 -15.27 -0.90 26.02
N ILE A 171 -15.38 -2.16 25.61
CA ILE A 171 -14.29 -3.14 25.72
C ILE A 171 -13.07 -2.67 24.90
N ALA A 172 -13.30 -2.15 23.70
CA ALA A 172 -12.27 -1.58 22.81
C ALA A 172 -11.50 -0.45 23.49
N LYS A 173 -12.21 0.53 24.03
CA LYS A 173 -11.60 1.64 24.77
C LYS A 173 -10.84 1.16 26.02
N ARG A 174 -11.41 0.20 26.77
CA ARG A 174 -10.80 -0.33 27.99
C ARG A 174 -9.49 -1.07 27.73
N LEU A 175 -9.44 -1.87 26.67
CA LEU A 175 -8.27 -2.64 26.26
C LEU A 175 -7.32 -1.83 25.34
N GLN A 176 -7.66 -0.58 25.01
CA GLN A 176 -6.94 0.25 24.04
C GLN A 176 -6.76 -0.45 22.68
N ARG A 177 -7.77 -1.21 22.26
CA ARG A 177 -7.81 -1.95 20.98
C ARG A 177 -8.93 -1.47 20.08
N THR A 178 -8.89 -1.86 18.82
CA THR A 178 -10.02 -1.65 17.91
C THR A 178 -11.11 -2.69 18.11
N GLU A 179 -12.36 -2.34 17.78
CA GLU A 179 -13.50 -3.27 17.86
C GLU A 179 -13.29 -4.52 17.00
N SER A 180 -12.72 -4.31 15.80
CA SER A 180 -12.35 -5.39 14.88
C SER A 180 -11.34 -6.37 15.49
N ALA A 181 -10.39 -5.87 16.27
CA ALA A 181 -9.40 -6.70 16.95
C ALA A 181 -10.02 -7.54 18.06
N ILE A 182 -10.99 -6.98 18.81
CA ILE A 182 -11.73 -7.72 19.83
C ILE A 182 -12.57 -8.83 19.19
N LYS A 183 -13.35 -8.50 18.14
CA LYS A 183 -14.16 -9.49 17.43
C LYS A 183 -13.31 -10.66 16.95
N LYS A 184 -12.19 -10.39 16.28
CA LYS A 184 -11.26 -11.42 15.82
C LYS A 184 -10.68 -12.22 16.98
N LYS A 185 -10.35 -11.57 18.10
CA LYS A 185 -9.80 -12.26 19.27
C LYS A 185 -10.84 -13.20 19.90
N LEU A 186 -12.11 -12.83 19.96
CA LEU A 186 -13.18 -13.70 20.45
C LEU A 186 -13.36 -14.93 19.56
N GLU A 187 -13.31 -14.75 18.23
CA GLU A 187 -13.32 -15.85 17.26
C GLU A 187 -12.11 -16.79 17.46
N GLU A 188 -10.90 -16.25 17.63
CA GLU A 188 -9.68 -17.01 17.92
C GLU A 188 -9.76 -17.79 19.24
N LEU A 189 -10.41 -17.23 20.27
CA LEU A 189 -10.57 -17.86 21.58
C LEU A 189 -11.77 -18.83 21.66
N GLY A 190 -12.57 -18.94 20.59
CA GLY A 190 -13.76 -19.79 20.54
C GLY A 190 -14.89 -19.35 21.48
N ILE A 191 -14.96 -18.05 21.80
CA ILE A 191 -15.98 -17.51 22.71
C ILE A 191 -17.18 -17.08 21.87
N PHE A 192 -18.34 -17.73 22.07
CA PHE A 192 -19.56 -17.44 21.32
C PHE A 192 -20.45 -16.37 21.96
N GLU A 193 -20.21 -16.04 23.25
CA GLU A 193 -20.90 -14.96 23.94
C GLU A 193 -20.57 -13.62 23.27
N ARG A 194 -21.60 -12.87 22.86
CA ARG A 194 -21.44 -11.60 22.15
C ARG A 194 -21.69 -10.43 23.11
N PRO A 195 -20.76 -9.46 23.21
CA PRO A 195 -21.00 -8.18 23.85
C PRO A 195 -22.29 -7.50 23.34
N VAL A 196 -22.87 -6.65 24.19
CA VAL A 196 -24.09 -5.90 23.88
C VAL A 196 -23.86 -4.98 22.68
N GLU A 197 -24.84 -4.90 21.79
CA GLU A 197 -24.77 -4.01 20.63
C GLU A 197 -24.90 -2.53 21.03
N SER A 198 -24.17 -1.67 20.35
CA SER A 198 -24.29 -0.22 20.54
C SER A 198 -25.58 0.29 19.89
N GLN A 199 -26.41 1.02 20.63
CA GLN A 199 -27.64 1.63 20.10
C GLN A 199 -27.39 2.93 19.31
N ALA A 200 -26.18 3.49 19.38
CA ALA A 200 -25.85 4.73 18.68
C ALA A 200 -25.77 4.51 17.16
N SER A 201 -26.69 5.15 16.43
CA SER A 201 -26.71 5.19 14.96
C SER A 201 -25.94 6.40 14.42
N TYR A 202 -25.48 6.28 13.18
CA TYR A 202 -24.89 7.41 12.45
C TYR A 202 -25.99 8.21 11.75
N THR A 203 -25.90 9.53 11.85
CA THR A 203 -26.74 10.46 11.08
C THR A 203 -26.25 10.56 9.65
N GLU A 204 -27.10 11.01 8.73
CA GLU A 204 -26.76 11.14 7.31
C GLU A 204 -25.54 12.05 7.09
N ASN A 205 -25.42 13.14 7.87
CA ASN A 205 -24.28 14.04 7.81
C ASN A 205 -22.97 13.35 8.22
N GLU A 206 -23.00 12.53 9.28
CA GLU A 206 -21.82 11.78 9.73
C GLU A 206 -21.42 10.71 8.72
N ILE A 207 -22.39 10.09 8.03
CA ILE A 207 -22.13 9.14 6.95
C ILE A 207 -21.45 9.85 5.79
N GLN A 208 -21.92 11.03 5.38
CA GLN A 208 -21.29 11.79 4.29
C GLN A 208 -19.85 12.18 4.63
N ILE A 209 -19.59 12.63 5.86
CA ILE A 209 -18.23 12.91 6.35
C ILE A 209 -17.39 11.63 6.37
N SER A 210 -17.98 10.50 6.77
CA SER A 210 -17.29 9.20 6.78
C SER A 210 -16.86 8.78 5.37
N LEU A 211 -17.70 8.99 4.36
CA LEU A 211 -17.39 8.73 2.96
C LEU A 211 -16.23 9.59 2.45
N ASP A 212 -16.22 10.89 2.74
CA ASP A 212 -15.10 11.79 2.44
C ASP A 212 -13.78 11.32 3.11
N LEU A 213 -13.86 10.90 4.38
CA LEU A 213 -12.70 10.37 5.10
C LEU A 213 -12.20 9.04 4.52
N PHE A 214 -13.09 8.17 4.04
CA PHE A 214 -12.66 6.97 3.32
C PHE A 214 -11.93 7.31 2.02
N GLU A 215 -12.40 8.31 1.28
CA GLU A 215 -11.71 8.78 0.08
C GLU A 215 -10.32 9.35 0.39
N LYS A 216 -10.14 9.98 1.55
CA LYS A 216 -8.83 10.45 2.03
C LYS A 216 -7.91 9.33 2.51
N GLY A 217 -8.45 8.13 2.77
CA GLY A 217 -7.69 6.93 3.13
C GLY A 217 -7.77 6.55 4.62
N TYR A 218 -8.65 7.19 5.39
CA TYR A 218 -8.90 6.83 6.78
C TYR A 218 -9.56 5.44 6.88
N THR A 219 -9.32 4.74 7.98
CA THR A 219 -9.98 3.46 8.28
C THR A 219 -11.31 3.66 8.98
N VAL A 220 -12.17 2.65 8.91
CA VAL A 220 -13.43 2.61 9.67
C VAL A 220 -13.18 2.88 11.15
N ASP A 221 -12.20 2.21 11.75
CA ASP A 221 -11.89 2.38 13.18
C ASP A 221 -11.46 3.81 13.53
N ALA A 222 -10.73 4.49 12.63
CA ALA A 222 -10.30 5.87 12.83
C ALA A 222 -11.49 6.85 12.74
N ILE A 223 -12.38 6.63 11.78
CA ILE A 223 -13.57 7.45 11.57
C ILE A 223 -14.54 7.27 12.75
N ALA A 224 -14.80 6.04 13.16
CA ALA A 224 -15.70 5.74 14.26
C ALA A 224 -15.28 6.38 15.58
N GLU A 225 -13.96 6.40 15.87
CA GLU A 225 -13.44 7.08 17.05
C GLU A 225 -13.66 8.59 16.99
N ARG A 226 -13.50 9.22 15.81
CA ARG A 226 -13.75 10.66 15.64
C ARG A 226 -15.17 11.05 16.05
N PHE A 227 -16.15 10.17 15.79
CA PHE A 227 -17.54 10.36 16.21
C PHE A 227 -17.86 9.80 17.60
N GLY A 228 -16.92 9.08 18.22
CA GLY A 228 -17.13 8.39 19.49
C GLY A 228 -18.15 7.26 19.41
N LYS A 229 -18.44 6.74 18.21
CA LYS A 229 -19.45 5.72 17.93
C LYS A 229 -18.79 4.38 17.58
N SER A 230 -19.59 3.32 17.50
CA SER A 230 -19.08 1.99 17.14
C SER A 230 -18.67 1.94 15.66
N ALA A 231 -17.55 1.27 15.37
CA ALA A 231 -17.10 1.01 14.02
C ALA A 231 -17.97 -0.06 13.35
N LEU A 232 -18.44 -1.04 14.13
CA LEU A 232 -19.31 -2.11 13.64
C LEU A 232 -20.66 -1.58 13.15
N THR A 233 -21.24 -0.58 13.82
CA THR A 233 -22.52 0.02 13.38
C THR A 233 -22.35 0.82 12.08
N LEU A 234 -21.20 1.50 11.89
CA LEU A 234 -20.87 2.17 10.62
C LEU A 234 -20.73 1.17 9.47
N VAL A 235 -20.04 0.04 9.72
CA VAL A 235 -19.86 -1.04 8.74
C VAL A 235 -21.21 -1.65 8.37
N GLY A 236 -22.02 -2.03 9.36
CA GLY A 236 -23.33 -2.63 9.12
C GLY A 236 -24.26 -1.72 8.33
N TYR A 237 -24.26 -0.41 8.64
CA TYR A 237 -25.01 0.58 7.85
C TYR A 237 -24.52 0.62 6.40
N LEU A 238 -23.20 0.72 6.17
CA LEU A 238 -22.64 0.80 4.82
C LEU A 238 -22.84 -0.49 4.02
N GLU A 239 -22.75 -1.65 4.67
CA GLU A 239 -23.08 -2.94 4.05
C GLU A 239 -24.55 -3.02 3.63
N SER A 240 -25.47 -2.46 4.43
CA SER A 240 -26.89 -2.37 4.06
C SER A 240 -27.12 -1.48 2.81
N LYS A 241 -26.23 -0.52 2.56
CA LYS A 241 -26.22 0.34 1.37
C LYS A 241 -25.43 -0.24 0.19
N GLY A 242 -24.96 -1.48 0.31
CA GLY A 242 -24.25 -2.19 -0.77
C GLY A 242 -22.74 -1.97 -0.81
N TYR A 243 -22.16 -1.26 0.15
CA TYR A 243 -20.70 -1.19 0.27
C TYR A 243 -20.13 -2.53 0.72
N ARG A 244 -18.92 -2.86 0.27
CA ARG A 244 -18.22 -4.09 0.69
C ARG A 244 -16.87 -3.77 1.31
N PHE A 245 -16.57 -4.43 2.42
CA PHE A 245 -15.29 -4.28 3.12
C PHE A 245 -14.41 -5.49 2.84
N ARG A 246 -13.43 -5.36 1.95
CA ARG A 246 -12.50 -6.45 1.60
C ARG A 246 -11.06 -6.05 1.87
N ALA A 247 -10.36 -6.86 2.67
CA ALA A 247 -8.93 -6.72 2.92
C ALA A 247 -8.48 -5.28 3.25
N LYS A 248 -9.25 -4.61 4.14
CA LYS A 248 -9.10 -3.22 4.61
C LYS A 248 -9.61 -2.12 3.68
N MET A 249 -10.16 -2.45 2.52
CA MET A 249 -10.72 -1.48 1.58
C MET A 249 -12.23 -1.36 1.72
N VAL A 250 -12.72 -0.16 1.42
CA VAL A 250 -14.15 0.12 1.23
C VAL A 250 -14.43 0.14 -0.26
N ILE A 251 -15.15 -0.85 -0.76
CA ILE A 251 -15.53 -0.97 -2.17
C ILE A 251 -16.92 -0.36 -2.31
N LYS A 252 -16.99 0.70 -3.13
CA LYS A 252 -18.26 1.34 -3.49
C LYS A 252 -19.12 0.38 -4.32
N PRO A 253 -20.45 0.42 -4.19
CA PRO A 253 -21.35 -0.44 -4.96
C PRO A 253 -21.15 -0.30 -6.48
N GLU A 254 -20.85 0.90 -6.96
CA GLU A 254 -20.58 1.23 -8.37
C GLU A 254 -19.32 0.53 -8.95
N ASN A 255 -18.39 0.13 -8.09
CA ASN A 255 -17.12 -0.49 -8.47
C ASN A 255 -17.10 -2.01 -8.23
N LEU A 256 -18.26 -2.62 -7.94
CA LEU A 256 -18.40 -4.07 -7.85
C LEU A 256 -18.35 -4.66 -9.26
N VAL A 257 -17.16 -5.03 -9.71
CA VAL A 257 -17.01 -5.92 -10.88
C VAL A 257 -17.26 -7.34 -10.37
N PHE A 258 -18.36 -7.95 -10.84
CA PHE A 258 -18.71 -9.34 -10.58
C PHE A 258 -17.73 -10.32 -11.25
#